data_AF-A0A0A9Z736-F1
#
_entry.id   AF-A0A0A9Z736-F1
#
_cell.length_a   1.000
_cell.length_b   1.000
_cell.length_c   1.000
_cell.angle_alpha   90.00
_cell.angle_beta   90.00
_cell.angle_gamma   90.00
#
_symmetry.space_group_name_H-M   'P 1'
#
loop_
_entity.id
_entity.type
_entity.pdbx_description
1 polymer ?
#
loop_
_entity_poly.entity_id
_entity_poly.type
_entity_poly.pdbx_seq_one_letter_code
_entity_poly.pdbx_strand_id
1 'polypeptide(L)'
;FFLALEKVLALEHPEATAVYTEQLLELHRGQGMEIYWRDNFTCPSEDDYKVMTVRKTGGLFMLAVRLMQLFSDSKYDFTKLTGILGLYFQVRDDYCNLCSQEYSENKSFCEDLTEGKFSFPIIHAIQTHPDDKQVFNILRQRTRDIEVKRYCVSLLDKFGSFAYTRDLLESLDQEARNEVSSLGGNPHMEAVLDEILNWKVK
;
A
#
# COMPACT_ATOMS: atom_id res chain seq x y z
N PHE A 1 -8.35 14.01 -12.86
CA PHE A 1 -8.45 12.89 -13.83
C PHE A 1 -8.48 13.36 -15.28
N PHE A 2 -9.49 14.11 -15.74
CA PHE A 2 -9.60 14.43 -17.18
C PHE A 2 -8.47 15.29 -17.74
N LEU A 3 -7.88 16.22 -16.97
CA LEU A 3 -6.66 16.93 -17.37
C LEU A 3 -5.44 16.01 -17.54
N ALA A 4 -5.36 14.92 -16.76
CA ALA A 4 -4.30 13.94 -16.94
C ALA A 4 -4.53 13.10 -18.21
N LEU A 5 -5.79 12.75 -18.50
CA LEU A 5 -6.18 12.11 -19.75
C LEU A 5 -5.85 12.99 -20.97
N GLU A 6 -6.15 14.29 -20.90
CA GLU A 6 -5.77 15.25 -21.94
C GLU A 6 -4.24 15.24 -22.20
N LYS A 7 -3.44 15.22 -21.14
CA LYS A 7 -1.97 15.09 -21.27
C LYS A 7 -1.53 13.75 -21.88
N VAL A 8 -2.22 12.65 -21.57
CA VAL A 8 -1.94 11.34 -22.18
C VAL A 8 -2.30 11.32 -23.67
N LEU A 9 -3.38 11.99 -24.07
CA LEU A 9 -3.75 12.12 -25.49
C LEU A 9 -2.67 12.87 -26.29
N ALA A 10 -2.00 13.85 -25.68
CA ALA A 10 -0.89 14.59 -26.28
C ALA A 10 0.39 13.75 -26.50
N LEU A 11 0.44 12.50 -26.03
CA LEU A 11 1.54 11.58 -26.34
C LEU A 11 1.46 11.02 -27.77
N GLU A 12 0.31 11.17 -28.44
CA GLU A 12 0.08 10.76 -29.84
C GLU A 12 0.38 9.28 -30.15
N HIS A 13 0.42 8.42 -29.13
CA HIS A 13 0.57 6.96 -29.29
C HIS A 13 -0.79 6.26 -29.24
N PRO A 14 -1.13 5.39 -30.20
CA PRO A 14 -2.47 4.79 -30.33
C PRO A 14 -2.90 3.97 -29.10
N GLU A 15 -1.94 3.39 -28.37
CA GLU A 15 -2.22 2.57 -27.18
C GLU A 15 -2.26 3.37 -25.86
N ALA A 16 -1.84 4.64 -25.84
CA ALA A 16 -1.65 5.40 -24.60
C ALA A 16 -2.97 5.56 -23.81
N THR A 17 -4.07 5.86 -24.49
CA THR A 17 -5.39 5.99 -23.86
C THR A 17 -5.91 4.66 -23.31
N ALA A 18 -5.62 3.55 -23.98
CA ALA A 18 -6.00 2.21 -23.51
C ALA A 18 -5.25 1.87 -22.21
N VAL A 19 -3.92 2.06 -22.19
CA VAL A 19 -3.08 1.88 -21.00
C VAL A 19 -3.62 2.73 -19.84
N TYR A 20 -3.86 4.01 -20.07
CA TYR A 20 -4.41 4.91 -19.04
C TYR A 20 -5.75 4.44 -18.48
N THR A 21 -6.66 4.05 -19.37
CA THR A 21 -8.01 3.63 -18.98
C THR A 21 -7.99 2.32 -18.19
N GLU A 22 -7.21 1.33 -18.63
CA GLU A 22 -7.03 0.06 -17.95
C GLU A 22 -6.50 0.26 -16.52
N GLN A 23 -5.45 1.07 -16.36
CA GLN A 23 -4.84 1.28 -15.03
C GLN A 23 -5.75 2.10 -14.11
N LEU A 24 -6.51 3.07 -14.64
CA LEU A 24 -7.52 3.76 -13.82
C LEU A 24 -8.67 2.84 -13.40
N LEU A 25 -9.08 1.89 -14.24
CA LEU A 25 -10.08 0.90 -13.84
C LEU A 25 -9.57 0.03 -12.69
N GLU A 26 -8.33 -0.45 -12.76
CA GLU A 26 -7.71 -1.22 -11.67
C GLU A 26 -7.59 -0.40 -10.39
N LEU A 27 -7.16 0.87 -10.48
CA LEU A 27 -7.11 1.77 -9.34
C LEU A 27 -8.47 1.88 -8.63
N HIS A 28 -9.54 2.10 -9.38
CA HIS A 28 -10.89 2.22 -8.81
C HIS A 28 -11.42 0.89 -8.26
N ARG A 29 -11.07 -0.24 -8.89
CA ARG A 29 -11.41 -1.58 -8.37
C ARG A 29 -10.74 -1.82 -7.02
N GLY A 30 -9.44 -1.56 -6.90
CA GLY A 30 -8.71 -1.67 -5.63
C GLY A 30 -9.28 -0.74 -4.56
N GLN A 31 -9.48 0.54 -4.89
CA GLN A 31 -10.09 1.50 -3.97
C GLN A 31 -11.50 1.09 -3.54
N GLY A 32 -12.29 0.53 -4.46
CA GLY A 32 -13.62 0.02 -4.17
C GLY A 32 -13.62 -1.15 -3.19
N MET A 33 -12.65 -2.06 -3.28
CA MET A 33 -12.48 -3.17 -2.33
C MET A 33 -12.21 -2.67 -0.91
N GLU A 34 -11.26 -1.73 -0.76
CA GLU A 34 -10.92 -1.11 0.53
C GLU A 34 -12.15 -0.42 1.16
N ILE A 35 -12.87 0.39 0.37
CA ILE A 35 -14.08 1.09 0.81
C ILE A 35 -15.16 0.08 1.22
N TYR A 36 -15.37 -0.97 0.42
CA TYR A 36 -16.35 -2.00 0.70
C TYR A 36 -16.08 -2.68 2.05
N TRP A 37 -14.85 -3.11 2.32
CA TRP A 37 -14.48 -3.72 3.59
C TRP A 37 -14.71 -2.78 4.76
N ARG A 38 -14.21 -1.53 4.66
CA ARG A 38 -14.31 -0.49 5.68
C ARG A 38 -15.76 -0.15 6.04
N ASP A 39 -16.63 -0.02 5.04
CA ASP A 39 -18.01 0.46 5.24
C ASP A 39 -18.98 -0.68 5.59
N ASN A 40 -18.63 -1.94 5.27
CA ASN A 40 -19.38 -3.13 5.68
C ASN A 40 -18.81 -3.82 6.92
N PHE A 41 -17.70 -3.32 7.48
CA PHE A 41 -16.99 -3.90 8.61
C PHE A 41 -16.58 -5.36 8.38
N THR A 42 -16.20 -5.70 7.16
CA THR A 42 -15.71 -7.03 6.80
C THR A 42 -14.20 -6.99 6.72
N CYS A 43 -13.51 -7.54 7.71
CA CYS A 43 -12.05 -7.65 7.66
C CYS A 43 -11.64 -8.58 6.51
N PRO A 44 -10.81 -8.13 5.55
CA PRO A 44 -10.34 -8.98 4.46
C PRO A 44 -9.32 -10.02 4.95
N SER A 45 -9.09 -11.07 4.15
CA SER A 45 -7.91 -11.92 4.31
C SER A 45 -6.63 -11.14 3.97
N GLU A 46 -5.46 -11.64 4.41
CA GLU A 46 -4.18 -11.01 4.02
C GLU A 46 -3.97 -11.08 2.49
N ASP A 47 -4.36 -12.19 1.87
CA ASP A 47 -4.26 -12.38 0.41
C ASP A 47 -5.17 -11.41 -0.35
N ASP A 48 -6.40 -11.20 0.13
CA ASP A 48 -7.30 -10.21 -0.45
C ASP A 48 -6.73 -8.79 -0.36
N TYR A 49 -6.12 -8.44 0.78
CA TYR A 49 -5.43 -7.16 0.95
C TYR A 49 -4.27 -6.99 -0.05
N LYS A 50 -3.47 -8.04 -0.27
CA LYS A 50 -2.39 -8.04 -1.27
C LYS A 50 -2.95 -7.81 -2.67
N VAL A 51 -4.03 -8.51 -3.05
CA VAL A 51 -4.71 -8.32 -4.36
C VAL A 51 -5.22 -6.89 -4.51
N MET A 52 -5.89 -6.34 -3.51
CA MET A 52 -6.38 -4.96 -3.52
C MET A 52 -5.25 -3.96 -3.73
N THR A 53 -4.15 -4.15 -2.99
CA THR A 53 -2.98 -3.26 -3.05
C THR A 53 -2.29 -3.28 -4.41
N VAL A 54 -2.15 -4.45 -5.03
CA VAL A 54 -1.60 -4.56 -6.39
C VAL A 54 -2.46 -3.80 -7.40
N ARG A 55 -3.79 -3.87 -7.29
CA ARG A 55 -4.70 -3.12 -8.17
C ARG A 55 -4.63 -1.61 -7.94
N LYS A 56 -4.57 -1.18 -6.69
CA LYS A 56 -4.57 0.25 -6.29
C LYS A 56 -3.22 0.92 -6.54
N THR A 57 -2.20 0.50 -5.81
CA THR A 57 -0.89 1.15 -5.78
C THR A 57 0.01 0.60 -6.90
N GLY A 58 0.01 -0.72 -7.10
CA GLY A 58 0.72 -1.35 -8.21
C GLY A 58 0.23 -0.89 -9.58
N GLY A 59 -1.08 -0.69 -9.75
CA GLY A 59 -1.69 -0.19 -10.99
C GLY A 59 -1.19 1.20 -11.40
N LEU A 60 -0.93 2.10 -10.45
CA LEU A 60 -0.37 3.42 -10.75
C LEU A 60 1.12 3.36 -11.13
N PHE A 61 1.92 2.49 -10.48
CA PHE A 61 3.28 2.26 -10.94
C PHE A 61 3.31 1.64 -12.34
N MET A 62 2.42 0.68 -12.59
CA MET A 62 2.28 0.04 -13.89
C MET A 62 1.81 1.01 -14.97
N LEU A 63 0.99 2.01 -14.64
CA LEU A 63 0.63 3.08 -15.58
C LEU A 63 1.86 3.85 -16.07
N ALA A 64 2.73 4.28 -15.15
CA ALA A 64 3.93 5.01 -15.52
C ALA A 64 4.85 4.14 -16.39
N VAL A 65 5.11 2.90 -15.98
CA VAL A 65 5.99 1.97 -16.71
C VAL A 65 5.44 1.65 -18.10
N ARG A 66 4.16 1.28 -18.21
CA ARG A 66 3.56 0.93 -19.51
C ARG A 66 3.56 2.12 -20.46
N LEU A 67 3.27 3.33 -19.99
CA LEU A 67 3.36 4.54 -20.83
C LEU A 67 4.80 4.77 -21.32
N MET A 68 5.81 4.58 -20.47
CA MET A 68 7.21 4.68 -20.89
C MET A 68 7.58 3.60 -21.93
N GLN A 69 7.08 2.38 -21.77
CA GLN A 69 7.36 1.26 -22.69
C GLN A 69 6.75 1.44 -24.08
N LEU A 70 5.70 2.26 -24.25
CA LEU A 70 5.18 2.62 -25.58
C LEU A 70 6.22 3.36 -26.44
N PHE A 71 7.19 4.02 -25.80
CA PHE A 71 8.23 4.81 -26.45
C PHE A 71 9.63 4.22 -26.25
N SER A 72 9.70 2.94 -25.86
CA SER A 72 10.94 2.22 -25.61
C SER A 72 10.99 0.90 -26.37
N ASP A 73 12.19 0.50 -26.80
CA ASP A 73 12.44 -0.84 -27.33
C ASP A 73 12.44 -1.91 -26.23
N SER A 74 12.46 -1.49 -24.95
CA SER A 74 12.43 -2.40 -23.80
C SER A 74 11.13 -3.21 -23.73
N LYS A 75 11.27 -4.54 -23.75
CA LYS A 75 10.17 -5.51 -23.60
C LYS A 75 10.25 -6.29 -22.28
N TYR A 76 11.01 -5.80 -21.31
CA TYR A 76 11.06 -6.40 -19.98
C TYR A 76 9.68 -6.37 -19.31
N ASP A 77 9.37 -7.44 -18.56
CA ASP A 77 8.17 -7.50 -17.73
C ASP A 77 8.46 -6.91 -16.35
N PHE A 78 7.87 -5.76 -16.06
CA PHE A 78 8.00 -5.07 -14.77
C PHE A 78 6.82 -5.36 -13.82
N THR A 79 5.93 -6.30 -14.16
CA THR A 79 4.74 -6.63 -13.37
C THR A 79 5.09 -7.06 -11.96
N LYS A 80 6.10 -7.93 -11.82
CA LYS A 80 6.54 -8.39 -10.51
C LYS A 80 7.13 -7.25 -9.69
N LEU A 81 8.06 -6.47 -10.25
CA LEU A 81 8.68 -5.35 -9.55
C LEU A 81 7.65 -4.31 -9.08
N THR A 82 6.75 -3.88 -9.97
CA THR A 82 5.70 -2.90 -9.63
C THR A 82 4.69 -3.44 -8.62
N GLY A 83 4.40 -4.75 -8.65
CA GLY A 83 3.58 -5.42 -7.64
C GLY A 83 4.23 -5.42 -6.26
N ILE A 84 5.51 -5.77 -6.18
CA ILE A 84 6.30 -5.75 -4.93
C ILE A 84 6.36 -4.32 -4.38
N LEU A 85 6.72 -3.35 -5.21
CA LEU A 85 6.76 -1.94 -4.80
C LEU A 85 5.38 -1.45 -4.35
N GLY A 86 4.32 -1.77 -5.10
CA GLY A 86 2.95 -1.41 -4.73
C GLY A 86 2.58 -1.92 -3.33
N LEU A 87 2.90 -3.18 -3.04
CA LEU A 87 2.68 -3.78 -1.73
C LEU A 87 3.54 -3.14 -0.64
N TYR A 88 4.84 -2.98 -0.89
CA TYR A 88 5.77 -2.36 0.05
C TYR A 88 5.33 -0.95 0.45
N PHE A 89 5.00 -0.09 -0.54
CA PHE A 89 4.60 1.29 -0.28
C PHE A 89 3.31 1.38 0.53
N GLN A 90 2.32 0.51 0.25
CA GLN A 90 1.06 0.51 1.00
C GLN A 90 1.24 0.00 2.42
N VAL A 91 1.96 -1.12 2.62
CA VAL A 91 2.24 -1.66 3.95
C VAL A 91 3.07 -0.68 4.78
N ARG A 92 4.02 0.01 4.16
CA ARG A 92 4.83 1.05 4.82
C ARG A 92 3.96 2.24 5.26
N ASP A 93 3.05 2.73 4.40
CA ASP A 93 2.14 3.82 4.77
C ASP A 93 1.21 3.40 5.92
N ASP A 94 0.65 2.19 5.86
CA ASP A 94 -0.18 1.61 6.91
C ASP A 94 0.57 1.50 8.26
N TYR A 95 1.84 1.07 8.23
CA TYR A 95 2.70 1.00 9.42
C TYR A 95 3.00 2.39 9.98
N CYS A 96 3.44 3.32 9.13
CA CYS A 96 3.78 4.69 9.53
C CYS A 96 2.58 5.45 10.10
N ASN A 97 1.36 5.22 9.58
CA ASN A 97 0.12 5.81 10.06
C ASN A 97 -0.14 5.50 11.56
N LEU A 98 0.25 4.29 12.00
CA LEU A 98 -0.01 3.79 13.35
C LEU A 98 1.18 3.96 14.31
N CYS A 99 2.42 3.94 13.81
CA CYS A 99 3.62 3.93 14.66
C CYS A 99 4.41 5.24 14.69
N SER A 100 4.34 6.09 13.65
CA SER A 100 5.29 7.20 13.52
C SER A 100 4.79 8.49 14.15
N GLN A 101 5.49 8.93 15.19
CA GLN A 101 5.25 10.22 15.87
C GLN A 101 5.43 11.42 14.92
N GLU A 102 6.30 11.31 13.92
CA GLU A 102 6.55 12.36 12.90
C GLU A 102 5.44 12.38 11.83
N TYR A 103 4.78 11.25 11.58
CA TYR A 103 3.57 11.21 10.76
C TYR A 103 2.41 11.90 11.49
N SER A 104 2.37 11.84 12.83
CA SER A 104 1.37 12.57 13.63
C SER A 104 1.57 14.09 13.66
N GLU A 105 2.72 14.59 13.19
CA GLU A 105 2.97 16.03 13.02
C GLU A 105 2.51 16.53 11.64
N ASN A 106 2.52 15.66 10.63
CA ASN A 106 2.10 15.98 9.25
C ASN A 106 0.66 15.55 8.91
N LYS A 107 0.10 14.58 9.65
CA LYS A 107 -1.28 14.07 9.61
C LYS A 107 -1.83 13.98 11.03
N SER A 108 -3.14 13.78 11.20
CA SER A 108 -3.68 13.53 12.55
C SER A 108 -3.30 12.13 13.06
N PHE A 109 -3.13 11.97 14.38
CA PHE A 109 -2.66 10.72 15.01
C PHE A 109 -3.56 9.53 14.68
N CYS A 110 -3.01 8.45 14.09
CA CYS A 110 -3.71 7.20 13.72
C CYS A 110 -5.01 7.46 12.95
N GLU A 111 -4.92 8.09 11.78
CA GLU A 111 -6.09 8.38 10.91
C GLU A 111 -6.82 7.12 10.47
N ASP A 112 -6.10 6.03 10.22
CA ASP A 112 -6.70 4.76 9.78
C ASP A 112 -7.74 4.24 10.79
N LEU A 113 -7.52 4.49 12.09
CA LEU A 113 -8.48 4.16 13.16
C LEU A 113 -9.73 5.06 13.13
N THR A 114 -9.59 6.34 12.77
CA THR A 114 -10.72 7.25 12.60
C THR A 114 -11.51 6.92 11.34
N GLU A 115 -10.85 6.52 10.26
CA GLU A 115 -11.53 6.10 9.03
C GLU A 115 -12.22 4.74 9.21
N GLY A 116 -11.73 3.92 10.14
CA GLY A 116 -12.16 2.52 10.27
C GLY A 116 -11.50 1.61 9.23
N LYS A 117 -10.37 2.02 8.67
CA LYS A 117 -9.65 1.33 7.59
C LYS A 117 -8.99 0.05 8.11
N PHE A 118 -9.21 -1.06 7.41
CA PHE A 118 -8.49 -2.30 7.65
C PHE A 118 -7.07 -2.20 7.06
N SER A 119 -6.17 -1.55 7.77
CA SER A 119 -4.75 -1.48 7.41
C SER A 119 -4.01 -2.77 7.76
N PHE A 120 -2.83 -2.99 7.18
CA PHE A 120 -2.12 -4.27 7.31
C PHE A 120 -1.90 -4.73 8.78
N PRO A 121 -1.41 -3.90 9.72
CA PRO A 121 -1.24 -4.33 11.12
C PRO A 121 -2.57 -4.67 11.80
N ILE A 122 -3.66 -3.99 11.42
CA ILE A 122 -5.01 -4.20 11.96
C ILE A 122 -5.60 -5.51 11.44
N ILE A 123 -5.41 -5.81 10.15
CA ILE A 123 -5.82 -7.08 9.54
C ILE A 123 -5.13 -8.24 10.26
N HIS A 124 -3.80 -8.17 10.42
CA HIS A 124 -3.04 -9.18 11.15
C HIS A 124 -3.59 -9.40 12.57
N ALA A 125 -3.82 -8.33 13.33
CA ALA A 125 -4.34 -8.42 14.70
C ALA A 125 -5.70 -9.14 14.75
N ILE A 126 -6.63 -8.76 13.89
CA ILE A 126 -8.00 -9.31 13.87
C ILE A 126 -8.00 -10.79 13.45
N GLN A 127 -7.16 -11.18 12.50
CA GLN A 127 -7.09 -12.56 12.02
C GLN A 127 -6.36 -13.50 12.96
N THR A 128 -5.28 -13.04 13.61
CA THR A 128 -4.49 -13.88 14.52
C THR A 128 -5.12 -14.02 15.90
N HIS A 129 -5.98 -13.06 16.29
CA HIS A 129 -6.68 -13.06 17.58
C HIS A 129 -8.21 -12.97 17.39
N PRO A 130 -8.84 -13.95 16.71
CA PRO A 130 -10.26 -13.87 16.32
C PRO A 130 -11.22 -13.83 17.51
N ASP A 131 -10.80 -14.32 18.68
CA ASP A 131 -11.60 -14.29 19.92
C ASP A 131 -11.57 -12.91 20.60
N ASP A 132 -10.55 -12.09 20.34
CA ASP A 132 -10.44 -10.73 20.87
C ASP A 132 -11.04 -9.70 19.89
N LYS A 133 -12.27 -9.25 20.19
CA LYS A 133 -12.98 -8.29 19.35
C LYS A 133 -12.62 -6.83 19.61
N GLN A 134 -11.66 -6.52 20.49
CA GLN A 134 -11.39 -5.14 20.89
C GLN A 134 -10.91 -4.27 19.74
N VAL A 135 -9.90 -4.72 18.97
CA VAL A 135 -9.38 -3.99 17.81
C VAL A 135 -10.48 -3.74 16.78
N PHE A 136 -11.26 -4.78 16.46
CA PHE A 136 -12.38 -4.69 15.52
C PHE A 136 -13.45 -3.70 16.00
N ASN A 137 -13.82 -3.75 17.28
CA ASN A 137 -14.84 -2.87 17.86
C ASN A 137 -14.36 -1.41 17.90
N ILE A 138 -13.09 -1.15 18.24
CA ILE A 138 -12.50 0.19 18.19
C ILE A 138 -12.52 0.73 16.75
N LEU A 139 -12.13 -0.09 15.79
CA LEU A 139 -12.13 0.28 14.37
C LEU A 139 -13.54 0.68 13.90
N ARG A 140 -14.56 -0.08 14.31
CA ARG A 140 -15.97 0.18 14.00
C ARG A 140 -16.49 1.48 14.59
N GLN A 141 -15.93 1.94 15.72
CA GLN A 141 -16.34 3.21 16.35
C GLN A 141 -15.92 4.44 15.54
N ARG A 142 -14.93 4.33 14.64
CA ARG A 142 -14.38 5.48 13.89
C ARG A 142 -14.01 6.64 14.81
N THR A 143 -13.41 6.29 15.95
CA THR A 143 -13.20 7.22 17.05
C THR A 143 -12.19 8.31 16.69
N ARG A 144 -12.38 9.49 17.26
CA ARG A 144 -11.40 10.59 17.27
C ARG A 144 -10.69 10.74 18.62
N ASP A 145 -11.09 9.93 19.60
CA ASP A 145 -10.49 9.94 20.93
C ASP A 145 -9.06 9.39 20.89
N ILE A 146 -8.11 10.20 21.36
CA ILE A 146 -6.68 9.88 21.31
C ILE A 146 -6.33 8.72 22.25
N GLU A 147 -6.97 8.62 23.41
CA GLU A 147 -6.68 7.57 24.38
C GLU A 147 -7.20 6.22 23.90
N VAL A 148 -8.37 6.20 23.25
CA VAL A 148 -8.86 4.98 22.58
C VAL A 148 -7.93 4.54 21.45
N LYS A 149 -7.38 5.50 20.68
CA LYS A 149 -6.38 5.20 19.64
C LYS A 149 -5.09 4.63 20.22
N ARG A 150 -4.55 5.23 21.29
CA ARG A 150 -3.36 4.71 22.00
C ARG A 150 -3.58 3.30 22.52
N TYR A 151 -4.76 3.04 23.08
CA TYR A 151 -5.14 1.70 23.54
C TYR A 151 -5.19 0.69 22.38
N CYS A 152 -5.74 1.07 21.23
CA CYS A 152 -5.73 0.20 20.05
C CYS A 152 -4.28 -0.11 19.60
N VAL A 153 -3.42 0.91 19.53
CA VAL A 153 -2.00 0.75 19.17
C VAL A 153 -1.28 -0.19 20.14
N SER A 154 -1.54 -0.10 21.45
CA SER A 154 -0.92 -1.02 22.42
C SER A 154 -1.41 -2.47 22.28
N LEU A 155 -2.66 -2.68 21.87
CA LEU A 155 -3.16 -4.01 21.50
C LEU A 155 -2.45 -4.57 20.26
N LEU A 156 -2.26 -3.74 19.22
CA LEU A 156 -1.54 -4.14 18.00
C LEU A 156 -0.11 -4.56 18.30
N ASP A 157 0.57 -3.84 19.19
CA ASP A 157 1.92 -4.18 19.63
C ASP A 157 1.93 -5.49 20.43
N LYS A 158 1.00 -5.63 21.40
CA LYS A 158 0.84 -6.86 22.21
C LYS A 158 0.56 -8.10 21.33
N PHE A 159 -0.18 -7.94 20.24
CA PHE A 159 -0.49 -9.01 19.30
C PHE A 159 0.64 -9.28 18.28
N GLY A 160 1.75 -8.54 18.37
CA GLY A 160 2.90 -8.70 17.49
C GLY A 160 2.68 -8.16 16.07
N SER A 161 1.59 -7.42 15.81
CA SER A 161 1.26 -6.92 14.48
C SER A 161 2.33 -5.99 13.91
N PHE A 162 2.96 -5.17 14.75
CA PHE A 162 4.04 -4.29 14.30
C PHE A 162 5.31 -5.04 13.96
N ALA A 163 5.68 -6.06 14.75
CA ALA A 163 6.80 -6.92 14.43
C ALA A 163 6.58 -7.65 13.10
N TYR A 164 5.41 -8.29 12.94
CA TYR A 164 5.03 -8.97 11.71
C TYR A 164 5.04 -8.04 10.48
N THR A 165 4.56 -6.80 10.64
CA THR A 165 4.57 -5.82 9.56
C THR A 165 5.99 -5.43 9.15
N ARG A 166 6.91 -5.26 10.12
CA ARG A 166 8.32 -4.98 9.83
C ARG A 166 8.97 -6.15 9.10
N ASP A 167 8.75 -7.38 9.56
CA ASP A 167 9.31 -8.58 8.92
C ASP A 167 8.86 -8.69 7.46
N LEU A 168 7.59 -8.39 7.17
CA LEU A 168 7.09 -8.33 5.79
C LEU A 168 7.77 -7.22 4.99
N LEU A 169 7.94 -6.02 5.54
CA LEU A 169 8.63 -4.91 4.86
C LEU A 169 10.08 -5.28 4.52
N GLU A 170 10.78 -5.98 5.41
CA GLU A 170 12.15 -6.47 5.14
C GLU A 170 12.16 -7.53 4.03
N SER A 171 11.22 -8.47 4.04
CA SER A 171 11.08 -9.46 2.96
C SER A 171 10.83 -8.77 1.61
N LEU A 172 9.91 -7.81 1.59
CA LEU A 172 9.54 -7.09 0.37
C LEU A 172 10.69 -6.22 -0.18
N ASP A 173 11.48 -5.57 0.68
CA ASP A 173 12.70 -4.86 0.25
C ASP A 173 13.71 -5.83 -0.39
N GLN A 174 13.95 -6.97 0.27
CA GLN A 174 14.86 -7.99 -0.27
C GLN A 174 14.37 -8.56 -1.60
N GLU A 175 13.06 -8.84 -1.72
CA GLU A 175 12.43 -9.28 -2.96
C GLU A 175 12.54 -8.23 -4.06
N ALA A 176 12.33 -6.94 -3.75
CA ALA A 176 12.47 -5.85 -4.70
C ALA A 176 13.91 -5.74 -5.22
N ARG A 177 14.90 -5.80 -4.33
CA ARG A 177 16.33 -5.77 -4.71
C ARG A 177 16.72 -6.96 -5.59
N ASN A 178 16.24 -8.15 -5.24
CA ASN A 178 16.47 -9.35 -6.05
C ASN A 178 15.85 -9.22 -7.44
N GLU A 179 14.65 -8.63 -7.54
CA GLU A 179 13.99 -8.39 -8.82
C GLU A 179 14.69 -7.30 -9.65
N VAL A 180 15.18 -6.22 -9.02
CA VAL A 180 15.99 -5.21 -9.71
C VAL A 180 17.27 -5.85 -10.27
N SER A 181 17.93 -6.71 -9.48
CA SER A 181 19.13 -7.43 -9.92
C SER A 181 18.83 -8.39 -11.08
N SER A 182 17.71 -9.13 -11.03
CA SER A 182 17.32 -10.06 -12.09
C SER A 182 16.99 -9.35 -13.42
N LEU A 183 16.52 -8.10 -13.34
CA LEU A 183 16.26 -7.22 -14.48
C LEU A 183 17.53 -6.52 -15.01
N GLY A 184 18.72 -6.86 -14.51
CA GLY A 184 20.01 -6.33 -14.97
C GLY A 184 20.64 -5.27 -14.06
N GLY A 185 20.04 -5.00 -12.91
CA GLY A 185 20.52 -4.01 -11.94
C GLY A 185 20.19 -2.57 -12.35
N ASN A 186 19.97 -1.69 -11.37
CA ASN A 186 19.72 -0.28 -11.61
C ASN A 186 20.11 0.56 -10.37
N PRO A 187 21.26 1.28 -10.40
CA PRO A 187 21.71 2.08 -9.27
C PRO A 187 20.73 3.16 -8.82
N HIS A 188 19.94 3.71 -9.75
CA HIS A 188 18.92 4.70 -9.40
C HIS A 188 17.75 4.06 -8.64
N MET A 189 17.33 2.87 -9.06
CA MET A 189 16.28 2.13 -8.36
C MET A 189 16.75 1.65 -6.99
N GLU A 190 18.00 1.19 -6.89
CA GLU A 190 18.62 0.80 -5.61
C GLU A 190 18.69 1.98 -4.64
N ALA A 191 19.06 3.18 -5.12
CA ALA A 191 19.04 4.39 -4.30
C ALA A 191 17.63 4.74 -3.80
N VAL A 192 16.61 4.58 -4.65
CA VAL A 192 15.21 4.75 -4.22
C VAL A 192 14.82 3.72 -3.15
N LEU A 193 15.24 2.46 -3.30
CA LEU A 193 15.00 1.42 -2.30
C LEU A 193 15.68 1.76 -0.96
N ASP A 194 16.88 2.35 -0.99
CA ASP A 194 17.57 2.81 0.22
C ASP A 194 16.83 3.97 0.90
N GLU A 195 16.34 4.96 0.15
CA GLU A 195 15.61 6.11 0.68
C GLU A 195 14.30 5.71 1.38
N ILE A 196 13.61 4.69 0.88
CA ILE A 196 12.32 4.24 1.42
C ILE A 196 12.46 3.33 2.65
N LEU A 197 13.68 3.04 3.12
CA LEU A 197 13.96 2.35 4.39
C LEU A 197 13.83 3.25 5.62
N ASN A 198 13.44 4.51 5.46
CA ASN A 198 13.28 5.47 6.56
C ASN A 198 12.32 5.03 7.68
N TRP A 199 11.46 4.03 7.47
CA TRP A 199 10.64 3.42 8.51
C TRP A 199 11.46 2.63 9.54
N LYS A 200 12.69 2.22 9.19
CA LYS A 200 13.65 1.58 10.11
C LYS A 200 14.33 2.58 11.05
N VAL A 201 14.33 3.86 10.70
CA VAL A 201 14.97 4.90 11.51
C VAL A 201 13.96 5.39 12.54
N LYS A 202 13.82 4.63 13.63
CA LYS A 202 13.20 5.05 14.91
C LYS A 202 13.48 4.04 16.02
#